data_AF-H0EU24-F1
#
_entry.id   AF-H0EU24-F1
#
_cell.length_a   1.000
_cell.length_b   1.000
_cell.length_c   1.000
_cell.angle_alpha   90.00
_cell.angle_beta   90.00
_cell.angle_gamma   90.00
#
_symmetry.space_group_name_H-M   'P 1'
#
loop_
_entity.id
_entity.type
_entity.pdbx_description
1 polymer ?
#
loop_
_entity_poly.entity_id
_entity_poly.type
_entity_poly.pdbx_seq_one_letter_code
_entity_poly.pdbx_strand_id
1 'polypeptide(L)'
;MYEVWEIAKAKGYDIPEAVVQDMIDCDPWDTYFKPSMLQDVEKGNYIEFENIVGEPLREAEKLGIPAPGLKMLYGLLKIKQLQIKEKKGAISMPMKDGPSASG
;
A
#
# COMPACT_ATOMS: atom_id res chain seq x y z
N MET A 1 -11.95 -0.94 0.68
CA MET A 1 -12.64 -1.26 -0.59
C MET A 1 -13.47 -0.10 -1.13
N TYR A 2 -14.36 0.52 -0.34
CA TYR A 2 -15.19 1.64 -0.81
C TYR A 2 -14.40 2.78 -1.48
N GLU A 3 -13.29 3.26 -0.91
CA GLU A 3 -12.47 4.31 -1.54
C GLU A 3 -12.06 3.95 -2.98
N VAL A 4 -11.56 2.73 -3.20
CA VAL A 4 -11.15 2.25 -4.53
C VAL A 4 -12.35 2.16 -5.49
N TRP A 5 -13.49 1.70 -4.99
CA TRP A 5 -14.73 1.61 -5.78
C TRP A 5 -15.26 2.99 -6.18
N GLU A 6 -15.29 3.95 -5.25
CA GLU A 6 -15.71 5.33 -5.51
C GLU A 6 -14.81 6.02 -6.54
N ILE A 7 -13.49 5.80 -6.44
CA ILE A 7 -12.52 6.29 -7.43
C ILE A 7 -12.80 5.70 -8.81
N ALA A 8 -13.02 4.39 -8.90
CA ALA A 8 -13.32 3.73 -10.18
C ALA A 8 -14.63 4.25 -10.80
N LYS A 9 -15.68 4.39 -9.99
CA LYS A 9 -16.96 4.97 -10.39
C LYS A 9 -16.80 6.41 -10.88
N ALA A 10 -16.06 7.25 -10.16
CA ALA A 10 -15.79 8.63 -10.55
C ALA A 10 -14.99 8.75 -11.86
N LYS A 11 -14.17 7.73 -12.17
CA LYS A 11 -13.43 7.63 -13.43
C LYS A 11 -14.29 7.12 -14.61
N GLY A 12 -15.54 6.76 -14.36
CA GLY A 12 -16.48 6.29 -15.38
C GLY A 12 -16.51 4.77 -15.57
N TYR A 13 -15.95 3.99 -14.64
CA TYR A 13 -16.11 2.54 -14.63
C TYR A 13 -17.39 2.16 -13.88
N ASP A 14 -18.33 1.55 -14.59
CA ASP A 14 -19.58 1.05 -14.01
C ASP A 14 -19.36 -0.32 -13.36
N ILE A 15 -18.91 -0.30 -12.11
CA ILE A 15 -18.65 -1.49 -11.30
C ILE A 15 -19.81 -1.64 -10.30
N PRO A 16 -20.50 -2.79 -10.26
CA PRO A 16 -21.55 -3.04 -9.28
C PRO A 16 -21.04 -2.85 -7.85
N GLU A 17 -21.81 -2.17 -7.00
CA GLU A 17 -21.44 -1.95 -5.59
C GLU A 17 -21.24 -3.27 -4.83
N ALA A 18 -21.96 -4.33 -5.22
CA ALA A 18 -21.83 -5.68 -4.65
C ALA A 18 -20.37 -6.20 -4.67
N VAL A 19 -19.55 -5.78 -5.64
CA VAL A 19 -18.13 -6.14 -5.73
C VAL A 19 -17.36 -5.73 -4.47
N VAL A 20 -17.77 -4.67 -3.77
CA VAL A 20 -17.14 -4.27 -2.51
C VAL A 20 -17.24 -5.37 -1.47
N GLN A 21 -18.42 -5.98 -1.32
CA GLN A 21 -18.64 -7.07 -0.37
C GLN A 21 -18.00 -8.38 -0.86
N ASP A 22 -18.14 -8.68 -2.15
CA ASP A 22 -17.53 -9.88 -2.76
C ASP A 22 -16.00 -9.91 -2.55
N MET A 23 -15.35 -8.75 -2.59
CA MET A 23 -13.89 -8.63 -2.34
C MET A 23 -13.52 -8.67 -0.87
N ILE A 24 -14.42 -8.33 0.05
CA ILE A 24 -14.20 -8.50 1.49
C ILE A 24 -14.31 -9.99 1.87
N ASP A 25 -15.24 -10.70 1.22
CA ASP A 25 -15.54 -12.10 1.50
C ASP A 25 -14.77 -13.09 0.59
N CYS A 26 -13.85 -12.60 -0.24
CA CYS A 26 -13.19 -13.43 -1.26
C CYS A 26 -12.27 -14.51 -0.67
N ASP A 27 -11.74 -14.26 0.53
CA ASP A 27 -10.92 -15.22 1.26
C ASP A 27 -11.78 -15.98 2.29
N PRO A 28 -11.80 -17.33 2.26
CA PRO A 28 -12.50 -18.12 3.27
C PRO A 28 -12.01 -17.81 4.68
N TRP A 29 -12.94 -17.62 5.62
CA TRP A 29 -12.65 -17.28 7.02
C TRP A 29 -11.77 -18.31 7.75
N ASP A 30 -11.77 -19.55 7.28
CA ASP A 30 -11.02 -20.68 7.84
C ASP A 30 -9.63 -20.86 7.22
N THR A 31 -9.27 -20.03 6.24
CA THR A 31 -8.05 -20.18 5.47
C THR A 31 -7.17 -18.95 5.59
N TYR A 32 -5.90 -19.15 5.92
CA TYR A 32 -4.91 -18.07 5.91
C TYR A 32 -4.41 -17.84 4.48
N PHE A 33 -4.71 -16.66 3.93
CA PHE A 33 -4.09 -16.18 2.70
C PHE A 33 -2.89 -15.29 3.01
N LYS A 34 -1.76 -15.53 2.33
CA LYS A 34 -0.56 -14.69 2.41
C LYS A 34 -0.42 -13.86 1.12
N PRO A 35 -0.73 -12.55 1.14
CA PRO A 35 -0.63 -11.69 -0.03
C PRO A 35 0.79 -11.66 -0.62
N SER A 36 0.91 -11.54 -1.94
CA SER A 36 2.21 -11.50 -2.64
C SER A 36 3.13 -10.40 -2.11
N MET A 37 2.64 -9.17 -1.92
CA MET A 37 3.44 -8.08 -1.34
C MET A 37 3.98 -8.40 0.06
N LEU A 38 3.24 -9.17 0.88
CA LEU A 38 3.75 -9.62 2.19
C LEU A 38 4.88 -10.63 2.00
N GLN A 39 4.74 -11.57 1.07
CA GLN A 39 5.83 -12.50 0.73
C GLN A 39 7.07 -11.76 0.23
N ASP A 40 6.91 -10.70 -0.55
CA ASP A 40 8.02 -9.86 -1.00
C ASP A 40 8.69 -9.13 0.16
N VAL A 41 7.92 -8.58 1.10
CA VAL A 41 8.46 -8.01 2.35
C VAL A 41 9.31 -9.04 3.10
N GLU A 42 8.84 -10.27 3.25
CA GLU A 42 9.55 -11.35 3.95
C GLU A 42 10.84 -11.77 3.23
N LYS A 43 10.82 -11.82 1.90
CA LYS A 43 12.00 -12.09 1.05
C LYS A 43 12.94 -10.89 0.94
N GLY A 44 12.54 -9.73 1.46
CA GLY A 44 13.25 -8.48 1.30
C GLY A 44 13.20 -7.92 -0.13
N ASN A 45 12.27 -8.36 -0.97
CA ASN A 45 12.04 -7.82 -2.30
C ASN A 45 11.39 -6.43 -2.25
N TYR A 46 11.48 -5.70 -3.35
CA TYR A 46 10.69 -4.48 -3.52
C TYR A 46 9.23 -4.86 -3.73
N ILE A 47 8.31 -4.03 -3.22
CA ILE A 47 6.88 -4.27 -3.27
C ILE A 47 6.18 -3.37 -4.28
N GLU A 48 5.06 -3.83 -4.80
CA GLU A 48 4.28 -3.18 -5.87
C GLU A 48 3.33 -2.08 -5.35
N PHE A 49 3.71 -1.39 -4.26
CA PHE A 49 2.83 -0.42 -3.58
C PHE A 49 2.51 0.81 -4.45
N GLU A 50 3.40 1.19 -5.37
CA GLU A 50 3.16 2.30 -6.29
C GLU A 50 2.01 1.99 -7.26
N ASN A 51 1.92 0.76 -7.75
CA ASN A 51 0.89 0.35 -8.70
C ASN A 51 -0.42 0.00 -7.99
N ILE A 52 -0.35 -0.76 -6.89
CA ILE A 52 -1.54 -1.28 -6.22
C ILE A 52 -2.23 -0.22 -5.34
N VAL A 53 -1.46 0.69 -4.73
CA VAL A 53 -1.99 1.72 -3.80
C VAL A 53 -1.75 3.14 -4.33
N GLY A 54 -0.57 3.40 -4.90
CA GLY A 54 -0.18 4.72 -5.40
C GLY A 54 -1.03 5.18 -6.60
N GLU A 55 -1.27 4.34 -7.59
CA GLU A 55 -2.08 4.70 -8.76
C GLU A 55 -3.54 5.05 -8.39
N PRO A 56 -4.28 4.22 -7.61
CA PRO A 56 -5.61 4.61 -7.14
C PRO A 56 -5.61 5.92 -6.34
N LEU A 57 -4.61 6.13 -5.47
CA LEU A 57 -4.50 7.37 -4.69
C LEU A 57 -4.27 8.60 -5.57
N ARG A 58 -3.38 8.51 -6.55
CA ARG A 58 -3.13 9.60 -7.52
C ARG A 58 -4.38 9.91 -8.34
N GLU A 59 -5.17 8.89 -8.68
CA GLU A 59 -6.44 9.09 -9.37
C GLU A 59 -7.48 9.77 -8.49
N ALA A 60 -7.58 9.37 -7.21
CA ALA A 60 -8.42 10.03 -6.23
C ALA A 60 -8.10 11.53 -6.12
N GLU A 61 -6.82 11.87 -6.06
CA GLU A 61 -6.34 13.26 -6.01
C GLU A 61 -6.72 14.07 -7.26
N LYS A 62 -6.61 13.48 -8.46
CA LYS A 62 -7.02 14.14 -9.72
C LYS A 62 -8.52 14.39 -9.78
N LEU A 63 -9.32 13.45 -9.27
CA LEU A 63 -10.77 13.51 -9.30
C LEU A 63 -11.37 14.26 -8.11
N GLY A 64 -10.55 14.66 -7.13
CA GLY A 64 -11.02 15.31 -5.89
C GLY A 64 -11.79 14.37 -4.95
N ILE A 65 -11.57 13.06 -5.05
CA ILE A 65 -12.23 12.05 -4.20
C ILE A 65 -11.40 11.84 -2.92
N PRO A 66 -12.01 11.96 -1.72
CA PRO A 66 -11.32 11.64 -0.48
C PRO A 66 -10.93 10.16 -0.40
N ALA A 67 -9.64 9.89 -0.16
CA ALA A 67 -9.14 8.54 0.05
C ALA A 67 -8.14 8.46 1.25
N PRO A 68 -8.58 8.83 2.47
CA PRO A 68 -7.70 8.88 3.65
C PRO A 68 -7.08 7.52 4.01
N GLY A 69 -7.79 6.42 3.81
CA GLY A 69 -7.29 5.06 4.05
C GLY A 69 -6.16 4.70 3.10
N LEU A 70 -6.36 4.88 1.80
CA LEU A 70 -5.31 4.70 0.78
C LEU A 70 -4.11 5.60 1.05
N LYS A 71 -4.34 6.86 1.45
CA LYS A 71 -3.26 7.80 1.78
C LYS A 71 -2.40 7.32 2.95
N MET A 72 -3.04 6.83 4.01
CA MET A 72 -2.35 6.25 5.15
C MET A 72 -1.54 5.01 4.74
N LEU A 73 -2.17 4.06 4.02
CA LEU A 73 -1.52 2.83 3.55
C LEU A 73 -0.32 3.13 2.66
N TYR A 74 -0.46 4.07 1.72
CA TYR A 74 0.63 4.51 0.86
C TYR A 74 1.83 5.02 1.66
N GLY A 75 1.59 5.86 2.67
CA GLY A 75 2.64 6.36 3.56
C GLY A 75 3.39 5.24 4.30
N LEU A 76 2.65 4.29 4.88
CA LEU A 76 3.24 3.15 5.60
C LEU A 76 4.04 2.23 4.67
N LEU A 77 3.51 1.91 3.50
CA LEU A 77 4.18 1.06 2.51
C LEU A 77 5.43 1.75 1.94
N LYS A 78 5.37 3.07 1.74
CA LYS A 78 6.54 3.87 1.34
C LYS A 78 7.66 3.79 2.38
N ILE A 79 7.34 3.94 3.67
CA ILE A 79 8.32 3.78 4.76
C ILE A 79 8.90 2.36 4.73
N LYS A 80 8.06 1.33 4.58
CA LYS A 80 8.52 -0.05 4.51
C LYS A 80 9.45 -0.30 3.33
N GLN A 81 9.12 0.23 2.16
CA GLN A 81 9.95 0.15 0.96
C GLN A 81 11.30 0.86 1.13
N LEU A 82 11.33 2.00 1.83
CA LEU A 82 12.59 2.71 2.16
C LEU A 82 13.49 1.84 3.05
N GLN A 83 12.94 1.21 4.09
CA GLN A 83 13.70 0.28 4.94
C GLN A 83 14.26 -0.90 4.14
N ILE A 84 13.50 -1.43 3.17
CA ILE A 84 13.97 -2.50 2.29
C ILE A 84 15.10 -2.01 1.38
N LYS A 85 14.95 -0.82 0.78
CA LYS A 85 15.99 -0.21 -0.08
C LYS A 85 17.27 0.04 0.71
N GLU A 86 17.18 0.51 1.95
CA GLU A 86 18.33 0.71 2.83
C GLU A 86 19.03 -0.61 3.15
N LYS A 87 18.28 -1.66 3.54
CA LYS A 87 18.85 -3.00 3.81
C LYS A 87 19.54 -3.60 2.59
N LYS A 88 19.07 -3.30 1.37
CA LYS A 88 19.73 -3.71 0.12
C LYS A 88 20.88 -2.79 -0.32
N GLY A 89 21.18 -1.72 0.42
CA GLY A 89 22.21 -0.74 0.05
C GLY A 89 21.85 0.13 -1.15
N ALA A 90 20.58 0.15 -1.58
CA ALA A 90 20.11 0.95 -2.71
C ALA A 90 19.94 2.43 -2.34
N ILE A 91 19.75 2.73 -1.05
CA ILE A 91 19.76 4.07 -0.48
C ILE A 91 20.53 4.05 0.85
N SER A 92 21.01 5.21 1.27
CA SER A 92 21.43 5.46 2.64
C SER A 92 20.47 6.47 3.25
N MET A 93 19.86 6.14 4.38
CA MET A 93 19.03 7.09 5.10
C MET A 93 19.95 8.13 5.78
N PRO A 94 19.65 9.43 5.69
CA PRO A 94 20.42 10.43 6.41
C PRO A 94 20.30 10.17 7.92
N MET A 95 21.45 9.92 8.54
CA MET A 95 21.76 9.65 9.97
C MET A 95 21.56 8.22 10.52
N LYS A 96 22.70 7.63 10.88
CA LYS A 96 22.87 6.70 12.01
C LYS A 96 23.59 7.34 13.21
N ASP A 97 23.82 8.66 13.17
CA ASP A 97 24.51 9.39 14.24
C ASP A 97 23.48 10.01 15.20
N GLY A 98 22.74 9.14 15.89
CA GLY A 98 22.24 9.50 17.23
C GLY A 98 23.43 9.53 18.19
N PRO A 99 23.39 10.31 19.29
CA PRO A 99 24.50 10.39 20.22
C PRO A 99 24.91 8.96 20.61
N SER A 100 26.18 8.64 20.39
CA SER A 100 26.75 7.37 20.84
C SER A 100 26.39 7.21 22.31
N ALA A 101 25.62 6.18 22.64
CA ALA A 101 25.44 5.76 24.01
C ALA A 101 26.79 5.16 24.47
N SER A 102 27.75 6.03 24.73
CA SER A 102 28.92 5.74 25.54
C SER A 102 28.50 6.00 27.00
N GLY A 103 28.19 4.92 27.69
CA GLY A 103 27.90 4.86 29.12
C GLY A 103 28.04 3.43 29.60
#